data_AF-A0A1A9QYQ3-F1
#
_entry.id   AF-A0A1A9QYQ3-F1
#
_cell.length_a   1.000
_cell.length_b   1.000
_cell.length_c   1.000
_cell.angle_alpha   90.00
_cell.angle_beta   90.00
_cell.angle_gamma   90.00
#
_symmetry.space_group_name_H-M   'P 1'
#
loop_
_entity.id
_entity.type
_entity.pdbx_description
1 polymer ?
#
loop_
_entity_poly.entity_id
_entity_poly.type
_entity_poly.pdbx_seq_one_letter_code
_entity_poly.pdbx_strand_id
1 'polypeptide(L)'
;MATTRRELVSLIEQSVIPPDQVTRAVTTAGLHPSARAWTVFIDRLLLWLGGLALAFAVLFFVAYNWAEMGRWLRFGVVQAAIVLAMGVTVWGKASPTVKRVALTAASLLVGVLLALFGQVYQTGADPWQLFFSWAVLTLPWVWVARFELLWVLWLGLLNLAIGLYLRTWGGPLSVLISSDAALWGLFGLNTLALVIWEWGARFRSWPRQWAVRLLAVGSGVPITLLMMTLIADSGLSWSPVLAAYPLWLAALYGVYRCWRPELFMIAGGCISLLTVATLLLARMLLWEGEWQEGSLMLIAIAVLVMGAGAVVWLKRLHREMSPP
;
A
#
# COMPACT_ATOMS: atom_id res chain seq x y z
N MET A 1 -25.13 -0.87 8.06
CA MET A 1 -24.66 0.54 7.94
C MET A 1 -24.78 1.06 6.52
N ALA A 2 -24.13 0.47 5.51
CA ALA A 2 -24.27 0.94 4.12
C ALA A 2 -25.69 0.75 3.54
N THR A 3 -26.36 -0.35 3.87
CA THR A 3 -27.77 -0.64 3.51
C THR A 3 -28.75 0.30 4.19
N THR A 4 -28.66 0.45 5.52
CA THR A 4 -29.50 1.38 6.30
C THR A 4 -29.36 2.83 5.83
N ARG A 5 -28.15 3.26 5.46
CA ARG A 5 -27.93 4.60 4.88
C ARG A 5 -28.60 4.75 3.50
N ARG A 6 -28.52 3.73 2.64
CA ARG A 6 -29.16 3.75 1.31
C ARG A 6 -30.69 3.77 1.42
N GLU A 7 -31.26 2.96 2.30
CA GLU A 7 -32.71 2.94 2.56
C GLU A 7 -33.19 4.30 3.05
N LEU A 8 -32.48 4.91 4.01
CA LEU A 8 -32.82 6.23 4.51
C LEU A 8 -32.71 7.32 3.44
N VAL A 9 -31.67 7.26 2.60
CA VAL A 9 -31.53 8.18 1.45
C VAL A 9 -32.68 7.98 0.46
N SER A 10 -33.09 6.74 0.15
CA SER A 10 -34.23 6.50 -0.73
C SER A 10 -35.55 7.00 -0.15
N LEU A 11 -35.76 6.89 1.17
CA LEU A 11 -36.96 7.40 1.86
C LEU A 11 -37.01 8.93 1.90
N ILE A 12 -35.85 9.59 1.95
CA ILE A 12 -35.73 11.04 1.86
C ILE A 12 -35.96 11.51 0.41
N GLU A 13 -35.35 10.84 -0.58
CA GLU A 13 -35.54 11.16 -2.01
C GLU A 13 -37.00 10.97 -2.47
N GLN A 14 -37.70 9.98 -1.91
CA GLN A 14 -39.13 9.74 -2.16
C GLN A 14 -40.06 10.70 -1.38
N SER A 15 -39.53 11.66 -0.62
CA SER A 15 -40.29 12.60 0.22
C SER A 15 -41.22 11.93 1.25
N VAL A 16 -40.93 10.68 1.63
CA VAL A 16 -41.68 9.93 2.65
C VAL A 16 -41.38 10.47 4.04
N ILE A 17 -40.17 11.00 4.24
CA ILE A 17 -39.74 11.65 5.49
C ILE A 17 -39.74 13.17 5.27
N PRO A 18 -40.56 13.94 6.01
CA PRO A 18 -40.55 15.39 5.98
C PRO A 18 -39.14 15.93 6.32
N PRO A 19 -38.66 17.00 5.66
CA PRO A 19 -37.31 17.54 5.86
C PRO A 19 -36.99 17.89 7.33
N ASP A 20 -38.00 18.27 8.09
CA ASP A 20 -38.02 18.54 9.53
C ASP A 20 -37.83 17.27 10.41
N GLN A 21 -38.09 16.08 9.87
CA GLN A 21 -37.95 14.79 10.58
C GLN A 21 -36.72 14.00 10.15
N VAL A 22 -35.99 14.44 9.12
CA VAL A 22 -34.77 13.79 8.62
C VAL A 22 -33.72 13.63 9.73
N THR A 23 -33.51 14.67 10.54
CA THR A 23 -32.54 14.63 11.65
C THR A 23 -32.91 13.55 12.68
N ARG A 24 -34.20 13.40 12.99
CA ARG A 24 -34.67 12.34 13.89
C ARG A 24 -34.46 10.97 13.24
N ALA A 25 -34.87 10.78 12.00
CA ALA A 25 -34.70 9.51 11.29
C ALA A 25 -33.23 9.05 11.20
N VAL A 26 -32.30 9.97 10.91
CA VAL A 26 -30.84 9.69 10.88
C VAL A 26 -30.31 9.30 12.27
N THR A 27 -30.80 9.95 13.33
CA THR A 27 -30.41 9.66 14.71
C THR A 27 -30.94 8.30 15.16
N THR A 28 -32.20 7.98 14.86
CA THR A 28 -32.84 6.69 15.19
C THR A 28 -32.23 5.53 14.42
N ALA A 29 -31.79 5.76 13.17
CA ALA A 29 -31.10 4.76 12.36
C ALA A 29 -29.65 4.48 12.80
N GLY A 30 -29.14 5.17 13.84
CA GLY A 30 -27.80 4.93 14.38
C GLY A 30 -26.70 5.21 13.35
N LEU A 31 -26.95 6.10 12.39
CA LEU A 31 -25.98 6.45 11.34
C LEU A 31 -24.82 7.30 11.89
N HIS A 32 -25.02 7.96 13.04
CA HIS A 32 -23.94 8.60 13.78
C HIS A 32 -23.26 7.60 14.72
N PRO A 33 -21.91 7.57 14.75
CA PRO A 33 -21.18 6.78 15.74
C PRO A 33 -21.63 7.22 17.15
N SER A 34 -21.96 6.25 18.01
CA SER A 34 -22.27 6.55 19.40
C SER A 34 -21.07 7.21 20.09
N ALA A 35 -21.32 7.98 21.17
CA ALA A 35 -20.25 8.54 21.98
C ALA A 35 -19.24 7.47 22.44
N ARG A 36 -19.72 6.25 22.74
CA ARG A 36 -18.88 5.09 23.04
C ARG A 36 -18.00 4.65 21.86
N ALA A 37 -18.53 4.64 20.63
CA ALA A 37 -17.73 4.32 19.46
C ALA A 37 -16.62 5.36 19.23
N TRP A 38 -16.93 6.65 19.44
CA TRP A 38 -15.94 7.73 19.40
C TRP A 38 -14.85 7.58 20.45
N THR A 39 -15.21 7.32 21.71
CA THR A 39 -14.20 7.10 22.77
C THR A 39 -13.27 5.93 22.46
N VAL A 40 -13.79 4.80 21.96
CA VAL A 40 -12.96 3.65 21.57
C VAL A 40 -12.07 3.97 20.37
N PHE A 41 -12.58 4.73 19.39
CA PHE A 41 -11.78 5.18 18.25
C PHE A 41 -10.63 6.09 18.70
N ILE A 42 -10.93 7.11 19.51
CA ILE A 42 -9.95 8.07 20.03
C ILE A 42 -8.92 7.35 20.90
N ASP A 43 -9.34 6.46 21.80
CA ASP A 43 -8.44 5.65 22.63
C ASP A 43 -7.46 4.83 21.79
N ARG A 44 -7.95 4.15 20.75
CA ARG A 44 -7.08 3.38 19.83
C ARG A 44 -6.16 4.29 19.03
N LEU A 45 -6.66 5.43 18.55
CA LEU A 45 -5.88 6.39 17.78
C LEU A 45 -4.73 6.95 18.64
N LEU A 46 -5.04 7.39 19.87
CA LEU A 46 -4.06 7.89 20.82
C LEU A 46 -3.05 6.82 21.21
N LEU A 47 -3.48 5.56 21.38
CA LEU A 47 -2.56 4.46 21.65
C LEU A 47 -1.56 4.24 20.51
N TRP A 48 -2.03 4.24 19.26
CA TRP A 48 -1.15 4.13 18.09
C TRP A 48 -0.20 5.33 17.95
N LEU A 49 -0.74 6.55 18.05
CA LEU A 49 0.06 7.78 17.97
C LEU A 49 1.08 7.85 19.10
N GLY A 50 0.68 7.51 20.33
CA GLY A 50 1.57 7.48 21.49
C GLY A 50 2.69 6.46 21.34
N GLY A 51 2.37 5.24 20.90
CA GLY A 51 3.39 4.21 20.66
C GLY A 51 4.40 4.60 19.57
N LEU A 52 3.92 5.18 18.47
CA LEU A 52 4.78 5.70 17.41
C LEU A 52 5.61 6.90 17.88
N ALA A 53 4.99 7.85 18.60
CA ALA A 53 5.67 9.00 19.14
C ALA A 53 6.79 8.61 20.11
N LEU A 54 6.59 7.58 20.94
CA LEU A 54 7.64 7.04 21.81
C LEU A 54 8.82 6.45 21.01
N ALA A 55 8.53 5.69 19.94
CA ALA A 55 9.59 5.16 19.08
C ALA A 55 10.40 6.28 18.40
N PHE A 56 9.73 7.32 17.90
CA PHE A 56 10.39 8.49 17.31
C PHE A 56 11.08 9.37 18.35
N ALA A 57 10.55 9.48 19.56
CA ALA A 57 11.18 10.22 20.65
C ALA A 57 12.55 9.63 20.98
N VAL A 58 12.70 8.30 20.97
CA VAL A 58 14.00 7.64 21.15
C VAL A 58 14.97 8.03 20.04
N LEU A 59 14.53 7.99 18.77
CA LEU A 59 15.34 8.40 17.62
C LEU A 59 15.80 9.86 17.76
N PHE A 60 14.87 10.78 18.02
CA PHE A 60 15.18 12.21 18.12
C PHE A 60 16.00 12.54 19.36
N PHE A 61 15.78 11.83 20.47
CA PHE A 61 16.59 12.00 21.69
C PHE A 61 18.06 11.65 21.43
N VAL A 62 18.34 10.54 20.75
CA VAL A 62 19.71 10.15 20.39
C VAL A 62 20.30 11.12 19.37
N ALA A 63 19.51 11.56 18.38
CA ALA A 63 19.98 12.51 17.37
C ALA A 63 20.31 13.89 17.97
N TYR A 64 19.47 14.40 18.86
CA TYR A 64 19.69 15.70 19.52
C TYR A 64 20.91 15.67 20.44
N ASN A 65 21.04 14.63 21.27
CA ASN A 65 22.15 14.51 22.22
C ASN A 65 23.39 13.84 21.60
N TRP A 66 23.50 13.81 20.26
CA TRP A 66 24.55 13.05 19.57
C TRP A 66 25.95 13.42 20.04
N ALA A 67 26.25 14.72 20.13
CA ALA A 67 27.59 15.20 20.50
C ALA A 67 27.98 14.83 21.93
N GLU A 68 27.02 14.82 22.86
CA GLU A 68 27.26 14.62 24.30
C GLU A 68 27.17 13.14 24.71
N MET A 69 26.42 12.32 23.98
CA MET A 69 26.28 10.89 24.29
C MET A 69 27.45 10.07 23.77
N GLY A 70 28.12 9.32 24.64
CA GLY A 70 29.06 8.27 24.23
C GLY A 70 28.37 7.10 23.50
N ARG A 71 29.11 6.35 22.66
CA ARG A 71 28.57 5.24 21.84
C ARG A 71 27.72 4.24 22.63
N TRP A 72 28.18 3.82 23.80
CA TRP A 72 27.50 2.83 24.63
C TRP A 72 26.15 3.34 25.12
N LEU A 73 26.05 4.63 25.44
CA LEU A 73 24.80 5.24 25.86
C LEU A 73 23.82 5.34 24.69
N ARG A 74 24.30 5.70 23.50
CA ARG A 74 23.45 5.75 22.28
C ARG A 74 22.81 4.40 22.00
N PHE A 75 23.60 3.33 21.94
CA PHE A 75 23.08 1.96 21.74
C PHE A 75 22.23 1.49 22.93
N GLY A 76 22.67 1.76 24.15
CA GLY A 76 21.98 1.36 25.37
C GLY A 76 20.57 1.92 25.47
N VAL A 77 20.35 3.19 25.11
CA VAL A 77 19.01 3.81 25.11
C VAL A 77 18.09 3.12 24.12
N VAL A 78 18.55 2.90 22.88
CA VAL A 78 17.73 2.23 21.84
C VAL A 78 17.44 0.78 22.21
N GLN A 79 18.44 0.04 22.69
CA GLN A 79 18.29 -1.36 23.12
C GLN A 79 17.36 -1.48 24.32
N ALA A 80 17.48 -0.59 25.32
CA ALA A 80 16.58 -0.55 26.47
C ALA A 80 15.13 -0.30 26.03
N ALA A 81 14.91 0.63 25.08
CA ALA A 81 13.58 0.89 24.53
C ALA A 81 13.01 -0.34 23.81
N ILE A 82 13.83 -1.08 23.04
CA ILE A 82 13.42 -2.34 22.40
C ILE A 82 13.02 -3.37 23.46
N VAL A 83 13.84 -3.57 24.50
CA VAL A 83 13.57 -4.54 25.57
C VAL A 83 12.29 -4.17 26.32
N LEU A 84 12.07 -2.90 26.63
CA LEU A 84 10.84 -2.42 27.26
C LEU A 84 9.62 -2.68 26.37
N ALA A 85 9.71 -2.35 25.08
CA ALA A 85 8.64 -2.62 24.13
C ALA A 85 8.34 -4.13 24.08
N MET A 86 9.36 -4.98 23.94
CA MET A 86 9.21 -6.43 23.97
C MET A 86 8.62 -6.93 25.30
N GLY A 87 9.00 -6.34 26.43
CA GLY A 87 8.43 -6.63 27.75
C GLY A 87 6.92 -6.43 27.79
N VAL A 88 6.42 -5.35 27.18
CA VAL A 88 4.97 -5.08 27.05
C VAL A 88 4.28 -6.16 26.20
N THR A 89 4.95 -6.71 25.19
CA THR A 89 4.36 -7.74 24.32
C THR A 89 4.12 -9.07 25.04
N VAL A 90 5.05 -9.45 25.92
CA VAL A 90 4.95 -10.70 26.72
C VAL A 90 4.13 -10.51 28.00
N TRP A 91 3.86 -9.27 28.40
CA TRP A 91 3.05 -8.97 29.57
C TRP A 91 1.63 -9.54 29.43
N GLY A 92 1.28 -10.51 30.29
CA GLY A 92 0.03 -11.26 30.19
C GLY A 92 -1.24 -10.40 30.25
N LYS A 93 -1.22 -9.35 31.07
CA LYS A 93 -2.34 -8.39 31.24
C LYS A 93 -2.50 -7.37 30.11
N ALA A 94 -1.55 -7.24 29.19
CA ALA A 94 -1.63 -6.24 28.12
C ALA A 94 -2.67 -6.64 27.07
N SER A 95 -3.48 -5.67 26.63
CA SER A 95 -4.48 -5.92 25.59
C SER A 95 -3.82 -6.29 24.26
N PRO A 96 -4.50 -7.04 23.37
CA PRO A 96 -3.95 -7.40 22.07
C PRO A 96 -3.51 -6.19 21.23
N THR A 97 -4.23 -5.06 21.33
CA THR A 97 -3.87 -3.82 20.63
C THR A 97 -2.58 -3.22 21.18
N VAL A 98 -2.43 -3.16 22.50
CA VAL A 98 -1.20 -2.67 23.16
C VAL A 98 -0.01 -3.52 22.74
N LYS A 99 -0.15 -4.85 22.72
CA LYS A 99 0.90 -5.77 22.26
C LYS A 99 1.28 -5.52 20.80
N ARG A 100 0.31 -5.27 19.92
CA ARG A 100 0.58 -4.93 18.50
C ARG A 100 1.31 -3.61 18.35
N VAL A 101 0.92 -2.58 19.10
CA VAL A 101 1.58 -1.27 19.10
C VAL A 101 3.02 -1.40 19.60
N ALA A 102 3.24 -2.14 20.69
CA ALA A 102 4.57 -2.38 21.24
C ALA A 102 5.46 -3.19 20.27
N LEU A 103 4.94 -4.22 19.61
CA LEU A 103 5.67 -4.97 18.57
C LEU A 103 6.03 -4.07 17.38
N THR A 104 5.11 -3.21 16.92
CA THR A 104 5.40 -2.25 15.85
C THR A 104 6.48 -1.26 16.26
N ALA A 105 6.40 -0.70 17.47
CA ALA A 105 7.43 0.20 17.99
C ALA A 105 8.80 -0.50 18.08
N ALA A 106 8.83 -1.73 18.60
CA ALA A 106 10.05 -2.53 18.66
C ALA A 106 10.65 -2.76 17.26
N SER A 107 9.83 -3.15 16.28
CA SER A 107 10.27 -3.34 14.89
C SER A 107 10.83 -2.06 14.27
N LEU A 108 10.26 -0.89 14.58
CA LEU A 108 10.81 0.41 14.14
C LEU A 108 12.15 0.73 14.81
N LEU A 109 12.26 0.48 16.12
CA LEU A 109 13.47 0.70 16.88
C LEU A 109 14.63 -0.21 16.43
N VAL A 110 14.36 -1.41 15.88
CA VAL A 110 15.39 -2.22 15.20
C VAL A 110 15.97 -1.46 14.01
N GLY A 111 15.14 -0.79 13.21
CA GLY A 111 15.62 0.07 12.12
C GLY A 111 16.47 1.24 12.62
N VAL A 112 16.03 1.89 13.71
CA VAL A 112 16.80 2.95 14.38
C VAL A 112 18.15 2.42 14.85
N LEU A 113 18.20 1.22 15.43
CA LEU A 113 19.42 0.59 15.91
C LEU A 113 20.41 0.31 14.76
N LEU A 114 19.91 -0.19 13.63
CA LEU A 114 20.73 -0.45 12.43
C LEU A 114 21.25 0.84 11.81
N ALA A 115 20.42 1.89 11.72
CA ALA A 115 20.84 3.20 11.25
C ALA A 115 21.89 3.82 12.18
N LEU A 116 21.69 3.72 13.49
CA LEU A 116 22.65 4.16 14.50
C LEU A 116 23.99 3.43 14.34
N PHE A 117 23.95 2.11 14.10
CA PHE A 117 25.15 1.33 13.84
C PHE A 117 25.91 1.83 12.62
N GLY A 118 25.22 2.07 11.51
CA GLY A 118 25.83 2.60 10.30
C GLY A 118 26.46 3.98 10.50
N GLN A 119 25.83 4.85 11.28
CA GLN A 119 26.34 6.20 11.58
C GLN A 119 27.52 6.19 12.54
N VAL A 120 27.46 5.43 13.63
CA VAL A 120 28.53 5.39 14.65
C VAL A 120 29.81 4.76 14.12
N TYR A 121 29.68 3.67 13.36
CA TYR A 121 30.82 2.94 12.81
C TYR A 121 31.16 3.34 11.38
N GLN A 122 30.43 4.31 10.81
CA GLN A 122 30.60 4.79 9.43
C GLN A 122 30.71 3.63 8.44
N THR A 123 29.85 2.63 8.61
CA THR A 123 29.86 1.50 7.69
C THR A 123 29.40 2.04 6.33
N GLY A 124 30.29 2.07 5.34
CA GLY A 124 29.97 2.40 3.95
C GLY A 124 29.10 1.35 3.26
N ALA A 125 28.26 0.65 4.03
CA ALA A 125 27.34 -0.37 3.54
C ALA A 125 26.26 0.28 2.68
N ASP A 126 25.93 -0.37 1.58
CA ASP A 126 24.88 0.09 0.69
C ASP A 126 23.54 0.22 1.45
N PRO A 127 22.70 1.23 1.13
CA PRO A 127 21.39 1.41 1.76
C PRO A 127 20.50 0.16 1.71
N TRP A 128 20.59 -0.67 0.66
CA TRP A 128 19.79 -1.89 0.55
C TRP A 128 20.09 -2.90 1.66
N GLN A 129 21.34 -2.99 2.12
CA GLN A 129 21.75 -3.93 3.16
C GLN A 129 21.10 -3.61 4.50
N LEU A 130 20.92 -2.32 4.80
CA LEU A 130 20.23 -1.86 6.00
C LEU A 130 18.78 -2.36 6.00
N PHE A 131 18.03 -2.11 4.93
CA PHE A 131 16.63 -2.53 4.84
C PHE A 131 16.47 -4.06 4.78
N PHE A 132 17.39 -4.75 4.11
CA PHE A 132 17.39 -6.22 4.08
C PHE A 132 17.65 -6.81 5.47
N SER A 133 18.69 -6.34 6.16
CA SER A 133 19.02 -6.77 7.53
C SER A 133 17.87 -6.46 8.48
N TRP A 134 17.24 -5.30 8.33
CA TRP A 134 16.06 -4.92 9.09
C TRP A 134 14.89 -5.90 8.87
N ALA A 135 14.59 -6.25 7.61
CA ALA A 135 13.56 -7.23 7.29
C ALA A 135 13.89 -8.61 7.90
N VAL A 136 15.13 -9.08 7.80
CA VAL A 136 15.55 -10.37 8.36
C VAL A 136 15.39 -10.39 9.88
N LEU A 137 15.88 -9.36 10.58
CA LEU A 137 15.83 -9.30 12.04
C LEU A 137 14.40 -9.17 12.59
N THR A 138 13.49 -8.54 11.84
CA THR A 138 12.10 -8.36 12.28
C THR A 138 11.17 -9.50 11.86
N LEU A 139 11.58 -10.37 10.93
CA LEU A 139 10.74 -11.47 10.42
C LEU A 139 10.16 -12.38 11.52
N PRO A 140 10.94 -12.86 12.51
CA PRO A 140 10.37 -13.72 13.55
C PRO A 140 9.28 -13.01 14.36
N TRP A 141 9.39 -11.68 14.51
CA TRP A 141 8.47 -10.87 15.31
C TRP A 141 7.17 -10.67 14.54
N VAL A 142 7.27 -10.38 13.24
CA VAL A 142 6.13 -10.28 12.33
C VAL A 142 5.37 -11.60 12.23
N TRP A 143 6.09 -12.72 12.18
CA TRP A 143 5.50 -14.06 12.15
C TRP A 143 4.66 -14.36 13.41
N VAL A 144 5.22 -14.07 14.59
CA VAL A 144 4.53 -14.27 15.87
C VAL A 144 3.35 -13.31 16.03
N ALA A 145 3.49 -12.06 15.57
CA ALA A 145 2.46 -11.03 15.73
C ALA A 145 1.14 -11.38 15.01
N ARG A 146 1.21 -12.12 13.89
CA ARG A 146 0.06 -12.44 13.00
C ARG A 146 -0.80 -11.22 12.70
N PHE A 147 -0.15 -10.06 12.53
CA PHE A 147 -0.81 -8.77 12.41
C PHE A 147 -0.53 -8.18 11.02
N GLU A 148 -1.59 -7.84 10.28
CA GLU A 148 -1.51 -7.39 8.89
C GLU A 148 -0.54 -6.21 8.68
N LEU A 149 -0.58 -5.20 9.55
CA LEU A 149 0.25 -4.01 9.41
C LEU A 149 1.75 -4.33 9.48
N LEU A 150 2.15 -5.26 10.35
CA LEU A 150 3.54 -5.67 10.48
C LEU A 150 4.03 -6.44 9.26
N TRP A 151 3.17 -7.26 8.66
CA TRP A 151 3.47 -7.93 7.40
C TRP A 151 3.61 -6.93 6.25
N VAL A 152 2.73 -5.93 6.17
CA VAL A 152 2.83 -4.87 5.16
C VAL A 152 4.10 -4.04 5.35
N LEU A 153 4.44 -3.67 6.59
CA LEU A 153 5.69 -2.97 6.90
C LEU A 153 6.90 -3.79 6.47
N TRP A 154 6.91 -5.09 6.81
CA TRP A 154 8.00 -6.00 6.45
C TRP A 154 8.14 -6.19 4.94
N LEU A 155 7.02 -6.34 4.21
CA LEU A 155 7.04 -6.35 2.75
C LEU A 155 7.49 -5.00 2.17
N GLY A 156 7.18 -3.88 2.82
CA GLY A 156 7.71 -2.57 2.49
C GLY A 156 9.24 -2.50 2.62
N LEU A 157 9.80 -3.07 3.69
CA LEU A 157 11.26 -3.19 3.87
C LEU A 157 11.89 -4.03 2.77
N LEU A 158 11.28 -5.17 2.41
CA LEU A 158 11.77 -5.99 1.30
C LEU A 158 11.67 -5.28 -0.05
N ASN A 159 10.59 -4.54 -0.30
CA ASN A 159 10.46 -3.72 -1.50
C ASN A 159 11.58 -2.68 -1.59
N LEU A 160 11.87 -1.97 -0.49
CA LEU A 160 12.99 -1.02 -0.44
C LEU A 160 14.34 -1.72 -0.67
N ALA A 161 14.58 -2.86 0.00
CA ALA A 161 15.82 -3.62 -0.14
C ALA A 161 16.04 -4.08 -1.60
N ILE A 162 15.05 -4.73 -2.21
CA ILE A 162 15.14 -5.23 -3.58
C ILE A 162 15.23 -4.08 -4.57
N GLY A 163 14.42 -3.03 -4.41
CA GLY A 163 14.42 -1.86 -5.29
C GLY A 163 15.76 -1.14 -5.28
N LEU A 164 16.38 -0.96 -4.12
CA LEU A 164 17.70 -0.36 -3.99
C LEU A 164 18.80 -1.29 -4.52
N TYR A 165 18.76 -2.58 -4.20
CA TYR A 165 19.72 -3.56 -4.68
C TYR A 165 19.78 -3.60 -6.22
N LEU A 166 18.62 -3.72 -6.87
CA LEU A 166 18.52 -3.80 -8.32
C LEU A 166 18.85 -2.48 -9.02
N ARG A 167 18.69 -1.33 -8.33
CA ARG A 167 19.16 -0.03 -8.83
C ARG A 167 20.68 0.10 -8.78
N THR A 168 21.31 -0.37 -7.72
CA THR A 168 22.77 -0.25 -7.52
C THR A 168 23.55 -1.25 -8.38
N TRP A 169 23.12 -2.52 -8.37
CA TRP A 169 23.90 -3.61 -8.95
C TRP A 169 23.35 -4.11 -10.29
N GLY A 170 22.11 -3.74 -10.63
CA GLY A 170 21.36 -4.44 -11.66
C GLY A 170 20.96 -5.85 -11.22
N GLY A 171 20.03 -6.47 -11.94
CA GLY A 171 19.69 -7.89 -11.74
C GLY A 171 20.57 -8.80 -12.62
N PRO A 172 20.75 -10.09 -12.29
CA PRO A 172 21.38 -11.05 -13.20
C PRO A 172 20.62 -11.21 -14.53
N LEU A 173 19.33 -10.82 -14.55
CA LEU A 173 18.48 -10.77 -15.73
C LEU A 173 18.50 -9.40 -16.44
N SER A 174 19.35 -8.45 -16.04
CA SER A 174 19.42 -7.10 -16.63
C SER A 174 19.79 -7.10 -18.12
N VAL A 175 20.35 -8.21 -18.62
CA VAL A 175 20.64 -8.41 -20.05
C VAL A 175 19.39 -8.82 -20.84
N LEU A 176 18.44 -9.52 -20.20
CA LEU A 176 17.18 -10.01 -20.81
C LEU A 176 16.01 -9.06 -20.58
N ILE A 177 16.06 -8.32 -19.49
CA ILE A 177 15.04 -7.41 -19.01
C ILE A 177 15.73 -6.05 -19.06
N SER A 178 15.24 -5.16 -19.94
CA SER A 178 15.71 -3.78 -20.12
C SER A 178 16.04 -3.06 -18.80
N SER A 179 16.70 -1.88 -18.87
CA SER A 179 17.24 -1.04 -17.77
C SER A 179 16.33 -0.76 -16.55
N ASP A 180 15.12 -1.31 -16.49
CA ASP A 180 14.13 -1.24 -15.41
C ASP A 180 14.11 -2.49 -14.51
N ALA A 181 15.26 -3.13 -14.28
CA ALA A 181 15.36 -4.34 -13.45
C ALA A 181 14.69 -4.17 -12.06
N ALA A 182 14.80 -2.99 -11.46
CA ALA A 182 14.16 -2.68 -10.18
C ALA A 182 12.63 -2.77 -10.23
N LEU A 183 11.99 -2.24 -11.27
CA LEU A 183 10.52 -2.30 -11.41
C LEU A 183 10.04 -3.73 -11.60
N TRP A 184 10.80 -4.55 -12.34
CA TRP A 184 10.52 -5.98 -12.48
C TRP A 184 10.65 -6.74 -11.17
N GLY A 185 11.69 -6.43 -10.37
CA GLY A 185 11.84 -7.01 -9.03
C GLY A 185 10.68 -6.66 -8.10
N LEU A 186 10.25 -5.39 -8.11
CA LEU A 186 9.08 -4.93 -7.34
C LEU A 186 7.79 -5.61 -7.82
N PHE A 187 7.58 -5.69 -9.14
CA PHE A 187 6.44 -6.38 -9.74
C PHE A 187 6.40 -7.85 -9.29
N GLY A 188 7.52 -8.57 -9.42
CA GLY A 188 7.64 -9.97 -9.06
C GLY A 188 7.39 -10.21 -7.57
N LEU A 189 8.04 -9.43 -6.70
CA LEU A 189 7.86 -9.55 -5.24
C LEU A 189 6.40 -9.33 -4.83
N ASN A 190 5.78 -8.23 -5.28
CA ASN A 190 4.41 -7.91 -4.86
C ASN A 190 3.38 -8.84 -5.48
N THR A 191 3.57 -9.29 -6.72
CA THR A 191 2.67 -10.28 -7.35
C THR A 191 2.75 -11.61 -6.63
N LEU A 192 3.96 -12.07 -6.28
CA LEU A 192 4.14 -13.30 -5.51
C LEU A 192 3.50 -13.15 -4.11
N ALA A 193 3.75 -12.03 -3.43
CA ALA A 193 3.13 -11.75 -2.14
C ALA A 193 1.60 -11.72 -2.22
N LEU A 194 1.02 -11.13 -3.28
CA LEU A 194 -0.42 -11.10 -3.52
C LEU A 194 -0.98 -12.52 -3.71
N VAL A 195 -0.33 -13.35 -4.53
CA VAL A 195 -0.74 -14.74 -4.76
C VAL A 195 -0.68 -15.56 -3.48
N ILE A 196 0.42 -15.44 -2.71
CA ILE A 196 0.57 -16.12 -1.42
C ILE A 196 -0.51 -15.66 -0.43
N TRP A 197 -0.81 -14.36 -0.38
CA TRP A 197 -1.82 -13.83 0.53
C TRP A 197 -3.22 -14.30 0.15
N GLU A 198 -3.57 -14.29 -1.13
CA GLU A 198 -4.86 -14.78 -1.60
C GLU A 198 -5.03 -16.28 -1.36
N TRP A 199 -3.96 -17.04 -1.55
CA TRP A 199 -3.92 -18.46 -1.21
C TRP A 199 -4.10 -18.68 0.31
N GLY A 200 -3.33 -17.97 1.14
CA GLY A 200 -3.43 -18.03 2.60
C GLY A 200 -4.80 -17.58 3.11
N ALA A 201 -5.42 -16.60 2.45
CA ALA A 201 -6.77 -16.16 2.77
C ALA A 201 -7.85 -17.16 2.34
N ARG A 202 -7.61 -17.93 1.27
CA ARG A 202 -8.53 -18.98 0.80
C ARG A 202 -8.47 -20.23 1.68
N PHE A 203 -7.26 -20.69 2.04
CA PHE A 203 -7.07 -21.99 2.70
C PHE A 203 -6.77 -21.88 4.19
N ARG A 204 -6.20 -20.77 4.65
CA ARG A 204 -5.77 -20.57 6.04
C ARG A 204 -6.51 -19.43 6.75
N SER A 205 -7.61 -18.96 6.15
CA SER A 205 -8.47 -17.90 6.66
C SER A 205 -7.69 -16.65 7.11
N TRP A 206 -6.62 -16.30 6.41
CA TRP A 206 -5.93 -15.04 6.63
C TRP A 206 -6.88 -13.87 6.38
N PRO A 207 -6.73 -12.78 7.14
CA PRO A 207 -7.59 -11.63 6.98
C PRO A 207 -7.39 -10.99 5.59
N ARG A 208 -8.52 -10.63 4.97
CA ARG A 208 -8.62 -10.04 3.62
C ARG A 208 -9.08 -8.59 3.70
N GLN A 209 -8.41 -7.79 4.51
CA GLN A 209 -8.85 -6.40 4.70
C GLN A 209 -8.15 -5.49 3.68
N TRP A 210 -7.28 -4.60 4.15
CA TRP A 210 -6.62 -3.59 3.33
C TRP A 210 -5.26 -4.07 2.77
N ALA A 211 -4.67 -5.11 3.37
CA ALA A 211 -3.37 -5.65 2.95
C ALA A 211 -3.38 -6.16 1.50
N VAL A 212 -4.38 -6.96 1.10
CA VAL A 212 -4.51 -7.47 -0.27
C VAL A 212 -4.61 -6.33 -1.29
N ARG A 213 -5.37 -5.28 -0.95
CA ARG A 213 -5.52 -4.09 -1.78
C ARG A 213 -4.19 -3.37 -1.98
N LEU A 214 -3.40 -3.23 -0.92
CA LEU A 214 -2.07 -2.64 -1.01
C LEU A 214 -1.10 -3.50 -1.82
N LEU A 215 -1.14 -4.84 -1.69
CA LEU A 215 -0.32 -5.73 -2.50
C LEU A 215 -0.71 -5.68 -3.99
N ALA A 216 -2.00 -5.58 -4.28
CA ALA A 216 -2.48 -5.36 -5.64
C ALA A 216 -1.95 -4.04 -6.21
N VAL A 217 -2.00 -2.94 -5.45
CA VAL A 217 -1.38 -1.66 -5.84
C VAL A 217 0.13 -1.79 -5.99
N GLY A 218 0.80 -2.48 -5.07
CA GLY A 218 2.24 -2.74 -5.09
C GLY A 218 2.69 -3.57 -6.30
N SER A 219 1.83 -4.43 -6.85
CA SER A 219 2.08 -5.12 -8.12
C SER A 219 1.69 -4.29 -9.34
N GLY A 220 0.58 -3.55 -9.26
CA GLY A 220 0.02 -2.78 -10.37
C GLY A 220 0.89 -1.59 -10.75
N VAL A 221 1.32 -0.78 -9.78
CA VAL A 221 2.11 0.42 -10.05
C VAL A 221 3.41 0.09 -10.80
N PRO A 222 4.25 -0.90 -10.39
CA PRO A 222 5.45 -1.25 -11.14
C PRO A 222 5.18 -1.74 -12.56
N ILE A 223 4.15 -2.56 -12.81
CA ILE A 223 3.86 -3.05 -14.18
C ILE A 223 3.29 -1.93 -15.07
N THR A 224 2.48 -1.02 -14.51
CA THR A 224 2.04 0.18 -15.23
C THR A 224 3.23 1.06 -15.61
N LEU A 225 4.15 1.30 -14.66
CA LEU A 225 5.35 2.09 -14.92
C LEU A 225 6.27 1.43 -15.96
N LEU A 226 6.44 0.11 -15.92
CA LEU A 226 7.18 -0.63 -16.95
C LEU A 226 6.59 -0.47 -18.35
N MET A 227 5.25 -0.49 -18.46
CA MET A 227 4.59 -0.24 -19.74
C MET A 227 4.79 1.22 -20.16
N MET A 228 4.77 2.16 -19.22
CA MET A 228 5.01 3.57 -19.49
C MET A 228 6.45 3.85 -19.94
N THR A 229 7.46 3.24 -19.32
CA THR A 229 8.88 3.40 -19.74
C THR A 229 9.10 2.81 -21.12
N LEU A 230 8.53 1.63 -21.40
CA LEU A 230 8.57 1.05 -22.75
C LEU A 230 7.95 1.99 -23.79
N ILE A 231 6.77 2.55 -23.48
CA ILE A 231 6.10 3.51 -24.37
C ILE A 231 6.91 4.80 -24.46
N ALA A 232 7.55 5.32 -23.40
CA ALA A 232 8.24 6.60 -23.44
C ALA A 232 9.60 6.53 -24.16
N ASP A 233 10.36 5.46 -23.94
CA ASP A 233 11.73 5.36 -24.42
C ASP A 233 11.81 4.69 -25.80
N SER A 234 11.05 3.60 -25.99
CA SER A 234 11.35 2.63 -27.06
C SER A 234 10.29 2.49 -28.15
N GLY A 235 9.09 3.07 -27.99
CA GLY A 235 8.06 3.08 -29.04
C GLY A 235 7.54 1.70 -29.40
N LEU A 236 7.16 0.90 -28.39
CA LEU A 236 6.64 -0.46 -28.56
C LEU A 236 7.62 -1.46 -29.21
N SER A 237 8.91 -1.34 -28.90
CA SER A 237 9.87 -2.41 -29.22
C SER A 237 9.52 -3.72 -28.50
N TRP A 238 9.98 -4.85 -29.05
CA TRP A 238 9.77 -6.17 -28.45
C TRP A 238 10.36 -6.22 -27.04
N SER A 239 9.48 -6.33 -26.04
CA SER A 239 9.83 -6.43 -24.63
C SER A 239 8.88 -7.38 -23.91
N PRO A 240 9.35 -8.15 -22.91
CA PRO A 240 8.49 -9.00 -22.08
C PRO A 240 7.31 -8.25 -21.43
N VAL A 241 7.43 -6.93 -21.26
CA VAL A 241 6.37 -6.07 -20.70
C VAL A 241 5.09 -6.14 -21.56
N LEU A 242 5.21 -6.23 -22.89
CA LEU A 242 4.07 -6.30 -23.80
C LEU A 242 3.19 -7.53 -23.57
N ALA A 243 3.78 -8.62 -23.07
CA ALA A 243 3.03 -9.81 -22.67
C ALA A 243 2.61 -9.73 -21.19
N ALA A 244 3.51 -9.32 -20.29
CA ALA A 244 3.26 -9.34 -18.85
C ALA A 244 2.14 -8.37 -18.42
N TYR A 245 2.07 -7.17 -18.99
CA TYR A 245 1.05 -6.17 -18.65
C TYR A 245 -0.39 -6.64 -18.96
N PRO A 246 -0.73 -7.05 -20.20
CA PRO A 246 -2.08 -7.52 -20.50
C PRO A 246 -2.41 -8.83 -19.77
N LEU A 247 -1.44 -9.73 -19.57
CA LEU A 247 -1.63 -10.94 -18.77
C LEU A 247 -1.97 -10.60 -17.31
N TRP A 248 -1.27 -9.65 -16.71
CA TRP A 248 -1.55 -9.20 -15.35
C TRP A 248 -2.92 -8.55 -15.23
N LEU A 249 -3.29 -7.67 -16.17
CA LEU A 249 -4.64 -7.09 -16.22
C LEU A 249 -5.70 -8.17 -16.39
N ALA A 250 -5.51 -9.13 -17.31
CA ALA A 250 -6.46 -10.22 -17.52
C ALA A 250 -6.62 -11.09 -16.27
N ALA A 251 -5.53 -11.39 -15.57
CA ALA A 251 -5.58 -12.10 -14.29
C ALA A 251 -6.32 -11.30 -13.21
N LEU A 252 -6.03 -10.00 -13.08
CA LEU A 252 -6.69 -9.12 -12.13
C LEU A 252 -8.20 -9.03 -12.40
N TYR A 253 -8.60 -8.74 -13.64
CA TYR A 253 -10.01 -8.70 -14.01
C TYR A 253 -10.67 -10.08 -13.88
N GLY A 254 -10.00 -11.16 -14.31
CA GLY A 254 -10.56 -12.52 -14.21
C GLY A 254 -10.85 -12.94 -12.77
N VAL A 255 -9.88 -12.75 -11.87
CA VAL A 255 -10.05 -13.09 -10.45
C VAL A 255 -11.08 -12.19 -9.78
N TYR A 256 -10.96 -10.87 -9.93
CA TYR A 256 -11.79 -9.93 -9.17
C TYR A 256 -13.12 -9.55 -9.82
N ARG A 257 -13.37 -9.97 -11.06
CA ARG A 257 -14.70 -9.87 -11.68
C ARG A 257 -15.48 -11.17 -11.56
N CYS A 258 -14.86 -12.31 -11.89
CA CYS A 258 -15.58 -13.57 -11.99
C CYS A 258 -15.65 -14.32 -10.66
N TRP A 259 -14.58 -14.27 -9.85
CA TRP A 259 -14.52 -15.08 -8.63
C TRP A 259 -14.81 -14.27 -7.39
N ARG A 260 -14.33 -13.03 -7.31
CA ARG A 260 -14.47 -12.16 -6.14
C ARG A 260 -14.71 -10.71 -6.54
N PRO A 261 -15.98 -10.30 -6.77
CA PRO A 261 -16.33 -8.93 -7.13
C PRO A 261 -15.78 -7.91 -6.12
N GLU A 262 -14.66 -7.26 -6.48
CA GLU A 262 -14.04 -6.21 -5.65
C GLU A 262 -13.75 -4.96 -6.49
N LEU A 263 -14.62 -3.96 -6.33
CA LEU A 263 -14.61 -2.74 -7.14
C LEU A 263 -13.28 -1.96 -7.03
N PHE A 264 -12.60 -2.01 -5.88
CA PHE A 264 -11.33 -1.30 -5.69
C PHE A 264 -10.25 -1.77 -6.66
N MET A 265 -10.12 -3.09 -6.85
CA MET A 265 -9.08 -3.67 -7.70
C MET A 265 -9.39 -3.42 -9.17
N ILE A 266 -10.65 -3.59 -9.56
CA ILE A 266 -11.15 -3.32 -10.91
C ILE A 266 -10.93 -1.84 -11.27
N ALA A 267 -11.27 -0.93 -10.37
CA ALA A 267 -11.03 0.50 -10.56
C ALA A 267 -9.53 0.82 -10.70
N GLY A 268 -8.66 0.18 -9.91
CA GLY A 268 -7.21 0.28 -10.07
C GLY A 268 -6.72 -0.18 -11.45
N GLY A 269 -7.26 -1.29 -11.96
CA GLY A 269 -7.01 -1.77 -13.32
C GLY A 269 -7.47 -0.77 -14.39
N CYS A 270 -8.63 -0.12 -14.20
CA CYS A 270 -9.09 0.94 -15.11
C CYS A 270 -8.15 2.14 -15.10
N ILE A 271 -7.70 2.60 -13.93
CA ILE A 271 -6.75 3.71 -13.82
C ILE A 271 -5.45 3.37 -14.54
N SER A 272 -4.89 2.17 -14.31
CA SER A 272 -3.70 1.70 -15.04
C SER A 272 -3.88 1.75 -16.55
N LEU A 273 -5.01 1.21 -17.05
CA LEU A 273 -5.31 1.19 -18.49
C LEU A 273 -5.45 2.61 -19.06
N LEU A 274 -6.15 3.50 -18.35
CA LEU A 274 -6.29 4.90 -18.74
C LEU A 274 -4.94 5.58 -18.85
N THR A 275 -4.08 5.44 -17.84
CA THR A 275 -2.74 6.06 -17.84
C THR A 275 -1.89 5.57 -19.01
N VAL A 276 -1.87 4.26 -19.27
CA VAL A 276 -1.11 3.68 -20.39
C VAL A 276 -1.67 4.12 -21.75
N ALA A 277 -3.00 4.09 -21.92
CA ALA A 277 -3.65 4.51 -23.15
C ALA A 277 -3.43 6.00 -23.45
N THR A 278 -3.51 6.86 -22.43
CA THR A 278 -3.24 8.29 -22.56
C THR A 278 -1.79 8.55 -22.96
N LEU A 279 -0.82 7.85 -22.36
CA LEU A 279 0.59 8.00 -22.73
C LEU A 279 0.85 7.51 -24.16
N LEU A 280 0.24 6.40 -24.56
CA LEU A 280 0.35 5.89 -25.93
C LEU A 280 -0.20 6.91 -26.95
N LEU A 281 -1.38 7.48 -26.68
CA LEU A 281 -1.94 8.55 -27.51
C LEU A 281 -1.02 9.76 -27.56
N ALA A 282 -0.47 10.18 -26.42
CA ALA A 282 0.47 11.29 -26.35
C ALA A 282 1.72 11.03 -27.19
N ARG A 283 2.27 9.82 -27.16
CA ARG A 283 3.41 9.45 -28.00
C ARG A 283 3.07 9.50 -29.49
N MET A 284 1.95 8.90 -29.90
CA MET A 284 1.54 8.88 -31.31
C MET A 284 1.25 10.29 -31.85
N LEU A 285 0.64 11.17 -31.05
CA LEU A 285 0.21 12.51 -31.49
C LEU A 285 1.25 13.62 -31.30
N LEU A 286 2.17 13.48 -30.35
CA LEU A 286 3.13 14.54 -30.00
C LEU A 286 4.59 14.20 -30.36
N TRP A 287 4.97 12.92 -30.33
CA TRP A 287 6.35 12.49 -30.62
C TRP A 287 6.51 11.96 -32.03
N GLU A 288 5.65 11.04 -32.44
CA GLU A 288 5.76 10.34 -33.73
C GLU A 288 4.98 11.03 -34.85
N GLY A 289 3.88 11.72 -34.50
CA GLY A 289 3.11 12.54 -35.43
C GLY A 289 3.68 13.95 -35.56
N GLU A 290 3.33 14.64 -36.65
CA GLU A 290 3.56 16.08 -36.75
C GLU A 290 2.71 16.77 -35.68
N TRP A 291 3.38 17.46 -34.76
CA TRP A 291 2.70 18.17 -33.70
C TRP A 291 1.74 19.22 -34.29
N GLN A 292 0.46 19.09 -33.97
CA GLN A 292 -0.60 20.02 -34.36
C GLN A 292 -1.18 20.69 -33.11
N GLU A 293 -1.64 21.93 -33.25
CA GLU A 293 -2.31 22.67 -32.16
C GLU A 293 -3.50 21.90 -31.57
N GLY A 294 -4.16 21.06 -32.38
CA GLY A 294 -5.27 20.20 -31.96
C GLY A 294 -4.89 18.93 -31.20
N SER A 295 -3.63 18.50 -31.19
CA SER A 295 -3.19 17.23 -30.59
C SER A 295 -3.46 17.16 -29.08
N LEU A 296 -3.21 18.26 -28.36
CA LEU A 296 -3.48 18.33 -26.91
C LEU A 296 -4.98 18.29 -26.60
N MET A 297 -5.80 18.94 -27.44
CA MET A 297 -7.26 18.91 -27.30
C MET A 297 -7.80 17.50 -27.52
N LEU A 298 -7.30 16.76 -28.52
CA LEU A 298 -7.66 15.37 -28.76
C LEU A 298 -7.30 14.45 -27.59
N ILE A 299 -6.11 14.62 -27.01
CA ILE A 299 -5.69 13.86 -25.81
C ILE A 299 -6.63 14.18 -24.64
N ALA A 300 -6.95 15.46 -24.41
CA ALA A 300 -7.86 15.86 -23.34
C ALA A 300 -9.27 15.26 -23.53
N ILE A 301 -9.82 15.31 -24.74
CA ILE A 301 -11.12 14.69 -25.07
C ILE A 301 -11.05 13.17 -24.84
N ALA A 302 -9.99 12.51 -25.30
CA ALA A 302 -9.82 11.07 -25.12
C ALA A 302 -9.78 10.69 -23.63
N VAL A 303 -9.02 11.42 -22.81
CA VAL A 303 -8.97 11.21 -21.35
C VAL A 303 -10.35 11.36 -20.71
N LEU A 304 -11.10 12.40 -21.09
CA LEU A 304 -12.45 12.63 -20.57
C LEU A 304 -13.41 11.51 -20.98
N VAL A 305 -13.40 11.10 -22.25
CA VAL A 305 -14.27 10.03 -22.77
C VAL A 305 -13.94 8.70 -22.11
N MET A 306 -12.66 8.31 -22.07
CA MET A 306 -12.25 7.05 -21.45
C MET A 306 -12.53 7.06 -19.94
N GLY A 307 -12.27 8.18 -19.26
CA GLY A 307 -12.56 8.35 -17.83
C GLY A 307 -14.05 8.27 -17.51
N ALA A 308 -14.89 8.98 -18.27
CA ALA A 308 -16.34 8.91 -18.14
C ALA A 308 -16.86 7.49 -18.42
N GLY A 309 -16.35 6.84 -19.47
CA GLY A 309 -16.66 5.45 -19.80
C GLY A 309 -16.32 4.48 -18.67
N ALA A 310 -15.12 4.61 -18.09
CA ALA A 310 -14.70 3.82 -16.94
C ALA A 310 -15.62 4.03 -15.72
N VAL A 311 -15.99 5.27 -15.41
CA VAL A 311 -16.90 5.57 -14.29
C VAL A 311 -18.29 4.98 -14.53
N VAL A 312 -18.86 5.14 -15.73
CA VAL A 312 -20.17 4.57 -16.07
C VAL A 312 -20.15 3.06 -15.97
N TRP A 313 -19.08 2.43 -16.48
CA TRP A 313 -18.91 0.98 -16.42
C TRP A 313 -18.76 0.48 -14.97
N LEU A 314 -17.93 1.13 -14.15
CA LEU A 314 -17.77 0.80 -12.73
C LEU A 314 -19.07 0.99 -11.93
N LYS A 315 -19.87 2.03 -12.25
CA LYS A 315 -21.19 2.24 -11.62
C LYS A 315 -22.17 1.11 -11.98
N ARG A 316 -22.19 0.66 -13.23
CA ARG A 316 -23.00 -0.49 -13.66
C ARG A 316 -22.56 -1.76 -12.93
N LEU A 317 -21.25 -2.01 -12.90
CA LEU A 317 -20.69 -3.16 -12.21
C LEU A 317 -20.99 -3.13 -10.71
N HIS A 318 -20.91 -1.97 -10.05
CA HIS A 318 -21.25 -1.85 -8.62
C HIS A 318 -22.71 -2.22 -8.32
N ARG A 319 -23.63 -1.90 -9.25
CA ARG A 319 -25.04 -2.28 -9.15
C ARG A 319 -25.24 -3.78 -9.35
N GLU A 320 -24.51 -4.40 -10.28
CA GLU A 320 -24.54 -5.86 -10.48
C GLU A 320 -23.97 -6.63 -9.27
N MET A 321 -22.93 -6.09 -8.64
CA MET A 321 -22.24 -6.73 -7.51
C MET A 321 -22.94 -6.52 -6.15
N SER A 322 -23.86 -5.55 -6.05
CA SER A 322 -24.66 -5.31 -4.85
C SER A 322 -26.08 -5.80 -5.10
N PRO A 323 -26.49 -7.01 -4.67
CA PRO A 323 -27.88 -7.43 -4.81
C PRO A 323 -28.81 -6.46 -4.05
N PRO A 324 -30.08 -6.34 -4.49
CA PRO A 324 -31.09 -5.46 -3.87
C PRO A 324 -31.31 -5.74 -2.39
#